data_AF-X1ECP5-F1
#
_entry.id   AF-X1ECP5-F1
#
_cell.length_a   1.000
_cell.length_b   1.000
_cell.length_c   1.000
_cell.angle_alpha   90.00
_cell.angle_beta   90.00
_cell.angle_gamma   90.00
#
_symmetry.space_group_name_H-M   'P 1'
#
loop_
_entity.id
_entity.type
_entity.pdbx_description
1 polymer ?
#
loop_
_entity_poly.entity_id
_entity_poly.type
_entity_poly.pdbx_seq_one_letter_code
_entity_poly.pdbx_strand_id
1 'polypeptide(L)'
;TDINIAHDLFDLSVPVYLCLGNHDLTIENGFELWLKKAPEFFLNNSPNFTIHSDNTLIHVIPNQWEVDKPYFWKRSLIPYYLPNQFETMQQKLKEYPDSIHFLSTHTSILGIPSSQTGLHFPYFESGQLFTQQIMEFLRKSPQIRGVFHGHTHLNAHIKKNNVHFISSSAFPESPFEYKVIEVTSSSISMKTYNLIDKVDFKVEYNFNKTFVQGRSIDRGFVDDLKRRKPLLTVDSKIDNLLANKKARAILNNHAKFLIDLP
;
A
#
# COMPACT_ATOMS: atom_id res chain seq x y z
N THR A 1 17.47 13.18 2.09
CA THR A 1 17.89 12.47 3.30
C THR A 1 19.34 12.07 3.16
N ASP A 2 20.16 12.22 4.19
CA ASP A 2 21.49 11.60 4.17
C ASP A 2 21.32 10.10 4.41
N ILE A 3 21.57 9.32 3.38
CA ILE A 3 21.42 7.85 3.40
C ILE A 3 22.32 7.22 4.46
N ASN A 4 23.49 7.80 4.75
CA ASN A 4 24.40 7.25 5.77
C ASN A 4 23.80 7.40 7.17
N ILE A 5 23.19 8.56 7.46
CA ILE A 5 22.51 8.78 8.74
C ILE A 5 21.32 7.81 8.88
N ALA A 6 20.55 7.62 7.81
CA ALA A 6 19.45 6.65 7.83
C ALA A 6 19.94 5.22 8.09
N HIS A 7 21.01 4.80 7.40
CA HIS A 7 21.66 3.52 7.63
C HIS A 7 22.03 3.32 9.11
N ASP A 8 22.78 4.26 9.68
CA ASP A 8 23.29 4.12 11.04
C ASP A 8 22.17 4.15 12.10
N LEU A 9 21.10 4.92 11.88
CA LEU A 9 19.94 4.98 12.78
C LEU A 9 19.08 3.72 12.74
N PHE A 10 19.09 2.98 11.63
CA PHE A 10 18.31 1.76 11.43
C PHE A 10 19.16 0.48 11.51
N ASP A 11 20.39 0.58 12.02
CA ASP A 11 21.18 -0.57 12.47
C ASP A 11 20.60 -1.13 13.78
N LEU A 12 19.49 -1.88 13.65
CA LEU A 12 18.74 -2.45 14.75
C LEU A 12 19.08 -3.93 14.93
N SER A 13 18.78 -4.48 16.11
CA SER A 13 18.95 -5.91 16.39
C SER A 13 17.99 -6.83 15.59
N VAL A 14 17.17 -6.25 14.71
CA VAL A 14 16.23 -6.95 13.84
C VAL A 14 16.43 -6.45 12.40
N PRO A 15 16.19 -7.29 11.38
CA PRO A 15 16.33 -6.87 10.00
C PRO A 15 15.41 -5.68 9.66
N VAL A 16 15.96 -4.68 8.97
CA VAL A 16 15.23 -3.55 8.43
C VAL A 16 15.26 -3.63 6.91
N TYR A 17 14.10 -3.45 6.28
CA TYR A 17 13.93 -3.51 4.84
C TYR A 17 13.26 -2.24 4.33
N LEU A 18 13.74 -1.71 3.21
CA LEU A 18 13.26 -0.45 2.66
C LEU A 18 12.36 -0.66 1.44
N CYS A 19 11.15 -0.11 1.51
CA CYS A 19 10.31 0.12 0.35
C CYS A 19 10.48 1.58 -0.11
N LEU A 20 11.10 1.80 -1.26
CA LEU A 20 11.41 3.14 -1.75
C LEU A 20 10.15 3.95 -2.07
N GLY A 21 10.12 5.18 -1.58
CA GLY A 21 9.12 6.18 -1.90
C GLY A 21 9.60 7.20 -2.92
N ASN A 22 8.70 8.11 -3.31
CA ASN A 22 8.99 9.14 -4.30
C ASN A 22 10.14 10.07 -3.87
N HIS A 23 10.24 10.37 -2.57
CA HIS A 23 11.29 11.23 -2.02
C HIS A 23 12.67 10.56 -1.92
N ASP A 24 12.73 9.23 -2.04
CA ASP A 24 13.99 8.48 -2.08
C ASP A 24 14.62 8.48 -3.48
N LEU A 25 13.84 8.89 -4.49
CA LEU A 25 14.15 8.75 -5.91
C LEU A 25 14.14 10.09 -6.65
N THR A 26 14.39 11.20 -5.93
CA THR A 26 14.43 12.58 -6.48
C THR A 26 15.63 12.86 -7.38
N ILE A 27 16.60 11.94 -7.42
CA ILE A 27 17.78 12.00 -8.29
C ILE A 27 17.79 10.77 -9.18
N GLU A 28 18.35 10.90 -10.38
CA GLU A 28 18.22 9.88 -11.43
C GLU A 28 18.84 8.52 -11.08
N ASN A 29 19.84 8.51 -10.21
CA ASN A 29 20.53 7.32 -9.71
C ASN A 29 20.23 7.06 -8.22
N GLY A 30 19.03 7.44 -7.76
CA GLY A 30 18.65 7.40 -6.34
C GLY A 30 18.73 5.99 -5.76
N PHE A 31 18.22 5.00 -6.50
CA PHE A 31 18.30 3.61 -6.08
C PHE A 31 19.74 3.10 -6.00
N GLU A 32 20.58 3.39 -6.99
CA GLU A 32 22.00 2.99 -6.98
C GLU A 32 22.74 3.62 -5.80
N LEU A 33 22.37 4.84 -5.42
CA LEU A 33 22.94 5.52 -4.25
C LEU A 33 22.53 4.83 -2.94
N TRP A 34 21.27 4.43 -2.82
CA TRP A 34 20.78 3.62 -1.71
C TRP A 34 21.51 2.28 -1.63
N LEU A 35 21.55 1.55 -2.75
CA LEU A 35 22.18 0.23 -2.81
C LEU A 35 23.68 0.29 -2.48
N LYS A 36 24.38 1.35 -2.91
CA LYS A 36 25.81 1.54 -2.60
C LYS A 36 26.06 1.80 -1.12
N LYS A 37 25.15 2.51 -0.44
CA LYS A 37 25.36 3.02 0.93
C LYS A 37 24.71 2.17 2.01
N ALA A 38 23.60 1.50 1.70
CA ALA A 38 22.80 0.70 2.62
C ALA A 38 22.23 -0.54 1.89
N PRO A 39 23.10 -1.44 1.38
CA PRO A 39 22.65 -2.61 0.60
C PRO A 39 21.79 -3.59 1.41
N GLU A 40 22.00 -3.69 2.72
CA GLU A 40 21.28 -4.59 3.62
C GLU A 40 19.78 -4.30 3.73
N PHE A 41 19.33 -3.09 3.39
CA PHE A 41 17.90 -2.77 3.28
C PHE A 41 17.20 -3.44 2.08
N PHE A 42 17.96 -4.06 1.17
CA PHE A 42 17.48 -4.65 -0.08
C PHE A 42 17.91 -6.11 -0.22
N LEU A 43 16.95 -7.04 -0.15
CA LEU A 43 17.29 -8.45 -0.41
C LEU A 43 17.71 -8.64 -1.87
N ASN A 44 18.82 -9.36 -2.05
CA ASN A 44 19.44 -9.64 -3.36
C ASN A 44 19.78 -8.37 -4.16
N ASN A 45 20.10 -7.26 -3.48
CA ASN A 45 20.47 -5.99 -4.12
C ASN A 45 19.40 -5.46 -5.11
N SER A 46 18.13 -5.76 -4.84
CA SER A 46 17.00 -5.42 -5.71
C SER A 46 16.02 -4.48 -4.99
N PRO A 47 15.43 -3.48 -5.68
CA PRO A 47 14.36 -2.68 -5.09
C PRO A 47 13.04 -3.46 -5.04
N ASN A 48 12.95 -4.58 -5.76
CA ASN A 48 11.81 -5.51 -5.72
C ASN A 48 12.28 -6.82 -5.11
N PHE A 49 11.75 -7.15 -3.94
CA PHE A 49 12.13 -8.38 -3.28
C PHE A 49 10.98 -8.95 -2.46
N THR A 50 11.15 -10.16 -1.96
CA THR A 50 10.18 -10.81 -1.10
C THR A 50 10.88 -11.29 0.16
N ILE A 51 10.39 -10.81 1.30
CA ILE A 51 10.80 -11.29 2.61
C ILE A 51 10.00 -12.56 2.87
N HIS A 52 10.69 -13.62 3.28
CA HIS A 52 10.07 -14.90 3.63
C HIS A 52 10.31 -15.19 5.10
N SER A 53 9.23 -15.42 5.86
CA SER A 53 9.28 -15.87 7.25
C SER A 53 8.17 -16.89 7.49
N ASP A 54 8.54 -18.11 7.86
CA ASP A 54 7.62 -19.23 8.08
C ASP A 54 6.62 -19.41 6.92
N ASN A 55 5.32 -19.31 7.20
CA ASN A 55 4.24 -19.38 6.22
C ASN A 55 3.74 -17.99 5.76
N THR A 56 4.60 -16.97 5.84
CA THR A 56 4.28 -15.59 5.45
C THR A 56 5.31 -15.03 4.47
N LEU A 57 4.81 -14.35 3.45
CA LEU A 57 5.63 -13.64 2.46
C LEU A 57 5.22 -12.16 2.42
N ILE A 58 6.21 -11.26 2.38
CA ILE A 58 5.99 -9.83 2.20
C ILE A 58 6.70 -9.40 0.91
N HIS A 59 5.94 -9.08 -0.11
CA HIS A 59 6.45 -8.54 -1.37
C HIS A 59 6.70 -7.05 -1.22
N VAL A 60 7.97 -6.64 -1.19
CA VAL A 60 8.38 -5.24 -1.16
C VAL A 60 8.54 -4.76 -2.59
N ILE A 61 7.58 -3.97 -3.06
CA ILE A 61 7.44 -3.56 -4.47
C ILE A 61 7.13 -2.04 -4.51
N PRO A 62 8.16 -1.19 -4.66
CA PRO A 62 7.93 0.25 -4.82
C PRO A 62 7.22 0.52 -6.14
N ASN A 63 6.17 1.35 -6.11
CA ASN A 63 5.54 1.82 -7.33
C ASN A 63 6.46 2.80 -8.07
N GLN A 64 6.14 3.02 -9.35
CA GLN A 64 6.86 3.92 -10.25
C GLN A 64 6.02 5.16 -10.54
N TRP A 65 6.64 6.23 -11.04
CA TRP A 65 5.95 7.50 -11.35
C TRP A 65 6.25 8.05 -12.74
N GLU A 66 7.49 7.92 -13.21
CA GLU A 66 7.94 8.45 -14.50
C GLU A 66 8.07 7.29 -15.51
N VAL A 67 7.19 7.24 -16.51
CA VAL A 67 7.03 6.11 -17.44
C VAL A 67 8.34 5.73 -18.14
N ASP A 68 9.10 6.74 -18.58
CA ASP A 68 10.32 6.55 -19.36
C ASP A 68 11.56 6.29 -18.49
N LYS A 69 11.43 6.39 -17.16
CA LYS A 69 12.55 6.26 -16.23
C LYS A 69 12.11 5.69 -14.88
N PRO A 70 12.05 4.35 -14.77
CA PRO A 70 11.78 3.68 -13.49
C PRO A 70 12.80 4.06 -12.42
N TYR A 71 12.37 4.00 -11.16
CA TYR A 71 13.13 4.37 -9.97
C TYR A 71 13.65 5.82 -10.00
N PHE A 72 12.88 6.69 -10.64
CA PHE A 72 13.10 8.12 -10.62
C PHE A 72 11.76 8.83 -10.42
N TRP A 73 11.79 9.90 -9.64
CA TRP A 73 10.65 10.76 -9.40
C TRP A 73 11.06 12.21 -9.63
N LYS A 74 10.42 12.85 -10.60
CA LYS A 74 10.60 14.28 -10.86
C LYS A 74 9.43 15.08 -10.31
N ARG A 75 8.21 14.69 -10.68
CA ARG A 75 6.98 15.40 -10.30
C ARG A 75 5.70 14.59 -10.48
N SER A 76 5.73 13.49 -11.23
CA SER A 76 4.53 12.70 -11.49
C SER A 76 3.95 12.14 -10.19
N LEU A 77 2.63 12.21 -10.03
CA LEU A 77 1.89 11.58 -8.93
C LEU A 77 1.01 10.45 -9.43
N ILE A 78 1.28 9.94 -10.65
CA ILE A 78 0.53 8.86 -11.26
C ILE A 78 1.32 7.56 -11.03
N PRO A 79 0.95 6.75 -10.02
CA PRO A 79 1.65 5.51 -9.73
C PRO A 79 1.39 4.46 -10.81
N TYR A 80 2.38 3.60 -11.06
CA TYR A 80 2.19 2.36 -11.82
C TYR A 80 3.16 1.28 -11.35
N TYR A 81 2.91 0.03 -11.75
CA TYR A 81 3.87 -1.06 -11.63
C TYR A 81 4.39 -1.48 -13.00
N LEU A 82 5.67 -1.85 -13.03
CA LEU A 82 6.29 -2.48 -14.19
C LEU A 82 5.74 -3.90 -14.39
N PRO A 83 5.71 -4.42 -15.63
CA PRO A 83 5.27 -5.79 -15.90
C PRO A 83 6.00 -6.85 -15.07
N ASN A 84 7.33 -6.75 -14.97
CA ASN A 84 8.17 -7.68 -14.21
C ASN A 84 7.86 -7.70 -12.70
N GLN A 85 7.36 -6.58 -12.13
CA GLN A 85 6.93 -6.52 -10.73
C GLN A 85 5.71 -7.42 -10.50
N PHE A 86 4.73 -7.40 -11.42
CA PHE A 86 3.59 -8.30 -11.36
C PHE A 86 3.98 -9.75 -11.58
N GLU A 87 4.82 -10.03 -12.57
CA GLU A 87 5.29 -11.39 -12.88
C GLU A 87 6.00 -12.03 -11.69
N THR A 88 6.87 -11.27 -11.02
CA THR A 88 7.60 -11.74 -9.83
C THR A 88 6.64 -12.09 -8.68
N MET A 89 5.65 -11.23 -8.41
CA MET A 89 4.63 -11.53 -7.41
C MET A 89 3.80 -12.77 -7.80
N GLN A 90 3.36 -12.87 -9.05
CA GLN A 90 2.59 -14.01 -9.55
C GLN A 90 3.37 -15.32 -9.45
N GLN A 91 4.67 -15.30 -9.71
CA GLN A 91 5.51 -16.48 -9.56
C GLN A 91 5.56 -16.93 -8.09
N LYS A 92 5.75 -16.00 -7.15
CA LYS A 92 5.77 -16.33 -5.72
C LYS A 92 4.43 -16.82 -5.18
N LEU A 93 3.32 -16.25 -5.66
CA LEU A 93 1.97 -16.73 -5.35
C LEU A 93 1.69 -18.16 -5.86
N LYS A 94 2.39 -18.59 -6.93
CA LYS A 94 2.32 -19.97 -7.43
C LYS A 94 3.26 -20.92 -6.69
N GLU A 95 4.42 -20.41 -6.26
CA GLU A 95 5.42 -21.18 -5.51
C GLU A 95 4.97 -21.46 -4.07
N TYR A 96 4.24 -20.53 -3.45
CA TYR A 96 3.79 -20.62 -2.05
C TYR A 96 2.26 -20.44 -1.89
N PRO A 97 1.42 -21.26 -2.56
CA PRO A 97 -0.02 -21.03 -2.64
C PRO A 97 -0.76 -21.09 -1.29
N ASP A 98 -0.17 -21.77 -0.29
CA ASP A 98 -0.76 -21.97 1.05
C ASP A 98 -0.25 -20.95 2.08
N SER A 99 0.65 -20.05 1.68
CA SER A 99 1.19 -19.01 2.54
C SER A 99 0.29 -17.77 2.59
N ILE A 100 0.49 -16.95 3.63
CA ILE A 100 -0.13 -15.62 3.73
C ILE A 100 0.78 -14.62 3.05
N HIS A 101 0.25 -13.88 2.09
CA HIS A 101 1.01 -12.88 1.36
C HIS A 101 0.61 -11.46 1.77
N PHE A 102 1.60 -10.58 1.83
CA PHE A 102 1.43 -9.14 1.98
C PHE A 102 2.13 -8.41 0.84
N LEU A 103 1.58 -7.27 0.44
CA LEU A 103 2.23 -6.33 -0.47
C LEU A 103 2.66 -5.10 0.32
N SER A 104 3.93 -4.72 0.24
CA SER A 104 4.43 -3.44 0.73
C SER A 104 4.77 -2.55 -0.45
N THR A 105 4.15 -1.38 -0.51
CA THR A 105 4.38 -0.37 -1.55
C THR A 105 4.36 1.03 -0.96
N HIS A 106 4.78 2.06 -1.68
CA HIS A 106 4.79 3.41 -1.11
C HIS A 106 3.43 4.09 -1.23
N THR A 107 2.87 4.15 -2.44
CA THR A 107 1.65 4.91 -2.72
C THR A 107 0.38 4.18 -2.27
N SER A 108 -0.60 4.93 -1.75
CA SER A 108 -1.87 4.40 -1.27
C SER A 108 -2.75 3.85 -2.40
N ILE A 109 -3.14 2.58 -2.38
CA ILE A 109 -4.04 2.02 -3.41
C ILE A 109 -5.46 2.57 -3.28
N LEU A 110 -5.95 2.76 -2.05
CA LEU A 110 -7.29 3.28 -1.78
C LEU A 110 -7.19 4.70 -1.21
N GLY A 111 -8.12 5.57 -1.56
CA GLY A 111 -8.23 6.86 -0.89
C GLY A 111 -8.64 6.70 0.57
N ILE A 112 -8.10 7.55 1.44
CA ILE A 112 -8.46 7.63 2.85
C ILE A 112 -9.93 8.09 2.96
N PRO A 113 -10.78 7.39 3.72
CA PRO A 113 -12.22 7.64 3.69
C PRO A 113 -12.56 9.01 4.28
N SER A 114 -13.58 9.64 3.70
CA SER A 114 -14.19 10.89 4.20
C SER A 114 -14.60 10.83 5.67
N SER A 115 -14.99 9.66 6.17
CA SER A 115 -15.34 9.47 7.58
C SER A 115 -14.14 9.61 8.55
N GLN A 116 -12.91 9.62 8.03
CA GLN A 116 -11.71 9.95 8.78
C GLN A 116 -11.31 11.42 8.60
N THR A 117 -11.33 11.93 7.38
CA THR A 117 -10.79 13.27 7.05
C THR A 117 -11.80 14.40 7.18
N GLY A 118 -13.11 14.11 7.20
CA GLY A 118 -14.17 15.10 7.12
C GLY A 118 -14.36 15.73 5.74
N LEU A 119 -13.57 15.33 4.73
CA LEU A 119 -13.65 15.85 3.37
C LEU A 119 -14.80 15.19 2.59
N HIS A 120 -15.32 15.87 1.56
CA HIS A 120 -16.39 15.33 0.72
C HIS A 120 -15.99 14.11 -0.12
N PHE A 121 -14.70 13.97 -0.42
CA PHE A 121 -14.15 12.90 -1.25
C PHE A 121 -13.00 12.19 -0.53
N PRO A 122 -12.68 10.93 -0.92
CA PRO A 122 -11.52 10.24 -0.40
C PRO A 122 -10.24 11.05 -0.61
N TYR A 123 -9.41 11.11 0.43
CA TYR A 123 -8.16 11.87 0.41
C TYR A 123 -7.01 10.97 -0.09
N PHE A 124 -6.10 11.51 -0.92
CA PHE A 124 -4.99 10.76 -1.51
C PHE A 124 -5.41 9.47 -2.25
N GLU A 125 -6.52 9.51 -3.00
CA GLU A 125 -6.86 8.40 -3.90
C GLU A 125 -5.82 8.30 -5.02
N SER A 126 -5.18 7.13 -5.15
CA SER A 126 -4.35 6.85 -6.32
C SER A 126 -5.17 6.92 -7.59
N GLY A 127 -4.55 7.39 -8.68
CA GLY A 127 -5.19 7.47 -10.00
C GLY A 127 -5.97 6.20 -10.35
N GLN A 128 -7.19 6.37 -10.88
CA GLN A 128 -8.19 5.29 -11.01
C GLN A 128 -7.65 4.03 -11.70
N LEU A 129 -6.80 4.17 -12.71
CA LEU A 129 -6.22 3.05 -13.45
C LEU A 129 -5.32 2.18 -12.56
N PHE A 130 -4.45 2.78 -11.75
CA PHE A 130 -3.58 2.05 -10.83
C PHE A 130 -4.41 1.28 -9.80
N THR A 131 -5.37 1.97 -9.17
CA THR A 131 -6.28 1.36 -8.21
C THR A 131 -7.03 0.17 -8.81
N GLN A 132 -7.57 0.32 -10.02
CA GLN A 132 -8.29 -0.77 -10.71
C GLN A 132 -7.36 -1.96 -11.00
N GLN A 133 -6.16 -1.71 -11.51
CA GLN A 133 -5.19 -2.76 -11.84
C GLN A 133 -4.81 -3.57 -10.61
N ILE A 134 -4.49 -2.91 -9.49
CA ILE A 134 -4.12 -3.59 -8.24
C ILE A 134 -5.31 -4.32 -7.65
N MET A 135 -6.50 -3.71 -7.60
CA MET A 135 -7.69 -4.37 -7.07
C MET A 135 -8.06 -5.62 -7.87
N GLU A 136 -7.88 -5.61 -9.20
CA GLU A 136 -8.10 -6.78 -10.05
C GLU A 136 -7.05 -7.88 -9.81
N PHE A 137 -5.78 -7.50 -9.60
CA PHE A 137 -4.73 -8.42 -9.22
C PHE A 137 -5.01 -9.09 -7.86
N LEU A 138 -5.40 -8.30 -6.85
CA LEU A 138 -5.75 -8.78 -5.51
C LEU A 138 -6.97 -9.70 -5.54
N ARG A 139 -7.98 -9.40 -6.38
CA ARG A 139 -9.16 -10.25 -6.56
C ARG A 139 -8.80 -11.65 -7.06
N LYS A 140 -7.79 -11.75 -7.92
CA LYS A 140 -7.27 -13.02 -8.46
C LYS A 140 -6.29 -13.74 -7.52
N SER A 141 -5.88 -13.08 -6.44
CA SER A 141 -4.81 -13.54 -5.54
C SER A 141 -5.32 -13.57 -4.09
N PRO A 142 -6.26 -14.48 -3.73
CA PRO A 142 -6.93 -14.48 -2.43
C PRO A 142 -6.01 -14.76 -1.23
N GLN A 143 -4.82 -15.28 -1.50
CA GLN A 143 -3.74 -15.48 -0.53
C GLN A 143 -3.05 -14.16 -0.11
N ILE A 144 -3.21 -13.07 -0.87
CA ILE A 144 -2.77 -11.74 -0.42
C ILE A 144 -3.79 -11.19 0.58
N ARG A 145 -3.36 -10.99 1.82
CA ARG A 145 -4.22 -10.63 2.95
C ARG A 145 -4.04 -9.20 3.43
N GLY A 146 -2.96 -8.53 3.04
CA GLY A 146 -2.80 -7.12 3.32
C GLY A 146 -1.90 -6.38 2.34
N VAL A 147 -2.08 -5.08 2.32
CA VAL A 147 -1.23 -4.12 1.64
C VAL A 147 -0.78 -3.09 2.69
N PHE A 148 0.52 -2.99 2.89
CA PHE A 148 1.16 -1.93 3.66
C PHE A 148 1.56 -0.80 2.72
N HIS A 149 1.19 0.42 3.07
CA HIS A 149 1.58 1.59 2.31
C HIS A 149 1.90 2.81 3.16
N GLY A 150 2.65 3.74 2.57
CA GLY A 150 2.98 5.02 3.16
C GLY A 150 2.31 6.15 2.38
N HIS A 151 3.13 7.14 2.03
CA HIS A 151 2.83 8.33 1.22
C HIS A 151 1.78 9.31 1.77
N THR A 152 0.68 8.83 2.35
CA THR A 152 -0.38 9.69 2.86
C THR A 152 0.02 10.43 4.12
N HIS A 153 0.97 9.88 4.88
CA HIS A 153 1.33 10.33 6.23
C HIS A 153 0.17 10.20 7.23
N LEU A 154 -0.87 9.40 6.93
CA LEU A 154 -2.00 9.16 7.82
C LEU A 154 -2.02 7.71 8.31
N ASN A 155 -2.39 7.50 9.58
CA ASN A 155 -2.85 6.19 10.02
C ASN A 155 -4.21 5.88 9.41
N ALA A 156 -4.32 4.81 8.63
CA ALA A 156 -5.58 4.35 8.10
C ALA A 156 -5.62 2.83 8.00
N HIS A 157 -6.82 2.28 8.12
CA HIS A 157 -7.13 0.88 7.85
C HIS A 157 -8.44 0.79 7.09
N ILE A 158 -8.38 0.14 5.93
CA ILE A 158 -9.56 -0.20 5.14
C ILE A 158 -9.52 -1.69 4.89
N LYS A 159 -10.59 -2.41 5.26
CA LYS A 159 -10.76 -3.81 4.87
C LYS A 159 -11.69 -3.88 3.67
N LYS A 160 -11.18 -4.36 2.53
CA LYS A 160 -11.96 -4.50 1.29
C LYS A 160 -11.63 -5.83 0.61
N ASN A 161 -12.64 -6.58 0.21
CA ASN A 161 -12.49 -7.91 -0.43
C ASN A 161 -11.56 -8.84 0.35
N ASN A 162 -11.66 -8.85 1.69
CA ASN A 162 -10.82 -9.62 2.60
C ASN A 162 -9.32 -9.28 2.64
N VAL A 163 -8.94 -8.13 2.07
CA VAL A 163 -7.59 -7.56 2.12
C VAL A 163 -7.59 -6.35 3.06
N HIS A 164 -6.59 -6.27 3.93
CA HIS A 164 -6.34 -5.11 4.79
C HIS A 164 -5.42 -4.11 4.08
N PHE A 165 -5.90 -2.90 3.84
CA PHE A 165 -5.08 -1.78 3.36
C PHE A 165 -4.71 -0.93 4.57
N ILE A 166 -3.43 -0.88 4.89
CA ILE A 166 -2.91 -0.32 6.13
C ILE A 166 -1.86 0.73 5.79
N SER A 167 -2.06 1.95 6.27
CA SER A 167 -1.03 2.99 6.28
C SER A 167 -0.66 3.44 7.67
N SER A 168 0.60 3.80 7.84
CA SER A 168 1.10 4.48 9.03
C SER A 168 1.26 5.97 8.76
N SER A 169 1.16 6.77 9.83
CA SER A 169 1.62 8.17 9.76
C SER A 169 3.12 8.24 9.52
N ALA A 170 3.59 9.40 9.04
CA ALA A 170 5.02 9.61 8.85
C ALA A 170 5.73 9.69 10.21
N PHE A 171 6.87 8.99 10.32
CA PHE A 171 7.65 8.94 11.54
C PHE A 171 8.17 10.31 12.04
N PRO A 172 8.48 11.30 11.16
CA PRO A 172 8.84 12.65 11.60
C PRO A 172 7.68 13.50 12.14
N GLU A 173 6.44 13.01 12.09
CA GLU A 173 5.25 13.74 12.54
C GLU A 173 4.77 13.22 13.89
N SER A 174 4.56 14.13 14.84
CA SER A 174 4.03 13.77 16.16
C SER A 174 2.66 13.07 16.03
N PRO A 175 2.41 11.99 16.78
CA PRO A 175 3.14 11.53 17.98
C PRO A 175 4.17 10.41 17.69
N PHE A 176 4.74 10.36 16.49
CA PHE A 176 5.78 9.42 16.09
C PHE A 176 5.35 7.96 16.25
N GLU A 177 4.59 7.48 15.28
CA GLU A 177 3.92 6.19 15.39
C GLU A 177 4.47 5.14 14.44
N TYR A 178 4.37 3.90 14.87
CA TYR A 178 4.61 2.71 14.06
C TYR A 178 3.51 1.68 14.34
N LYS A 179 3.38 0.70 13.45
CA LYS A 179 2.42 -0.39 13.58
C LYS A 179 3.16 -1.70 13.75
N VAL A 180 2.69 -2.51 14.70
CA VAL A 180 3.09 -3.92 14.81
C VAL A 180 1.98 -4.74 14.19
N ILE A 181 2.37 -5.60 13.24
CA ILE A 181 1.50 -6.60 12.63
C ILE A 181 1.95 -7.96 13.13
N GLU A 182 1.02 -8.73 13.69
CA GLU A 182 1.29 -10.10 14.11
C GLU A 182 0.47 -11.05 13.24
N VAL A 183 1.13 -12.10 12.79
CA VAL A 183 0.54 -13.10 11.88
C VAL A 183 0.75 -14.46 12.49
N THR A 184 -0.35 -15.21 12.62
CA THR A 184 -0.33 -16.62 13.01
C THR A 184 -1.00 -17.45 11.92
N SER A 185 -0.97 -18.77 12.06
CA SER A 185 -1.74 -19.68 11.20
C SER A 185 -3.26 -19.45 11.28
N SER A 186 -3.75 -18.68 12.25
CA SER A 186 -5.17 -18.50 12.53
C SER A 186 -5.65 -17.06 12.62
N SER A 187 -4.73 -16.08 12.64
CA SER A 187 -5.09 -14.68 12.85
C SER A 187 -4.11 -13.71 12.20
N ILE A 188 -4.62 -12.53 11.87
CA ILE A 188 -3.82 -11.34 11.60
C ILE A 188 -4.28 -10.26 12.59
N SER A 189 -3.35 -9.64 13.30
CA SER A 189 -3.63 -8.50 14.18
C SER A 189 -2.72 -7.33 13.86
N MET A 190 -3.20 -6.14 14.20
CA MET A 190 -2.45 -4.90 14.09
C MET A 190 -2.66 -4.08 15.35
N LYS A 191 -1.60 -3.41 15.80
CA LYS A 191 -1.69 -2.34 16.80
C LYS A 191 -0.73 -1.21 16.47
N THR A 192 -1.23 0.03 16.56
CA THR A 192 -0.41 1.25 16.51
C THR A 192 0.20 1.54 17.87
N TYR A 193 1.48 1.87 17.88
CA TYR A 193 2.24 2.35 19.03
C TYR A 193 2.72 3.77 18.76
N ASN A 194 2.70 4.62 19.79
CA ASN A 194 3.27 5.96 19.76
C ASN A 194 4.58 6.00 20.56
N LEU A 195 5.47 6.90 20.18
CA LEU A 195 6.77 7.09 20.80
C LEU A 195 6.93 8.47 21.45
N ILE A 196 5.84 9.23 21.60
CA ILE A 196 5.90 10.59 22.16
C ILE A 196 6.51 10.62 23.58
N ASP A 197 6.24 9.61 24.41
CA ASP A 197 6.81 9.48 25.76
C ASP A 197 8.22 8.86 25.76
N LYS A 198 8.79 8.59 24.57
CA LYS A 198 10.11 7.96 24.37
C LYS A 198 11.14 8.91 23.80
N VAL A 199 10.75 10.15 23.48
CA VAL A 199 11.66 11.18 23.00
C VAL A 199 12.03 12.14 24.13
N ASP A 200 13.25 12.69 24.07
CA ASP A 200 13.81 13.61 25.06
C ASP A 200 13.55 15.09 24.75
N PHE A 201 12.98 15.37 23.57
CA PHE A 201 12.61 16.71 23.15
C PHE A 201 11.12 16.99 23.36
N LYS A 202 10.78 18.26 23.61
CA LYS A 202 9.39 18.70 23.72
C LYS A 202 8.70 18.57 22.37
N VAL A 203 7.53 17.93 22.37
CA VAL A 203 6.69 17.73 21.18
C VAL A 203 5.43 18.58 21.31
N GLU A 204 5.10 19.34 20.26
CA GLU A 204 3.83 20.04 20.15
C GLU A 204 2.96 19.35 19.11
N TYR A 205 1.81 18.83 19.56
CA TYR A 205 0.89 18.14 18.68
C TYR A 205 0.01 19.13 17.90
N ASN A 206 -0.09 18.94 16.59
CA ASN A 206 -0.97 19.75 15.75
C ASN A 206 -2.43 19.25 15.84
N PHE A 207 -3.19 19.83 16.77
CA PHE A 207 -4.61 19.48 16.96
C PHE A 207 -5.52 19.82 15.76
N ASN A 208 -5.08 20.63 14.80
CA ASN A 208 -5.81 20.86 13.55
C ASN A 208 -5.65 19.71 12.55
N LYS A 209 -4.79 18.73 12.84
CA LYS A 209 -4.54 17.54 12.00
C LYS A 209 -4.81 16.23 12.75
N THR A 210 -5.77 16.21 13.67
CA THR A 210 -6.16 15.01 14.44
C THR A 210 -6.55 13.82 13.57
N PHE A 211 -7.11 14.06 12.38
CA PHE A 211 -7.43 13.00 11.42
C PHE A 211 -6.22 12.16 10.97
N VAL A 212 -4.99 12.67 11.14
CA VAL A 212 -3.74 11.94 10.87
C VAL A 212 -3.55 10.72 11.77
N GLN A 213 -4.12 10.76 12.98
CA GLN A 213 -4.01 9.66 13.95
C GLN A 213 -4.89 8.46 13.61
N GLY A 214 -5.81 8.64 12.67
CA GLY A 214 -6.83 7.65 12.35
C GLY A 214 -7.86 7.50 13.45
N ARG A 215 -8.92 6.76 13.13
CA ARG A 215 -9.99 6.33 14.03
C ARG A 215 -9.54 5.09 14.81
N SER A 216 -10.32 4.65 15.80
CA SER A 216 -10.01 3.43 16.55
C SER A 216 -9.76 2.20 15.66
N ILE A 217 -10.53 2.05 14.57
CA ILE A 217 -10.39 0.94 13.62
C ILE A 217 -9.11 1.01 12.76
N ASP A 218 -8.52 2.20 12.65
CA ASP A 218 -7.27 2.47 11.94
C ASP A 218 -6.04 2.18 12.83
N ARG A 219 -6.25 2.09 14.14
CA ARG A 219 -5.21 1.94 15.16
C ARG A 219 -5.07 0.51 15.68
N GLY A 220 -6.06 -0.34 15.47
CA GLY A 220 -5.92 -1.77 15.77
C GLY A 220 -7.07 -2.62 15.25
N PHE A 221 -6.76 -3.89 14.98
CA PHE A 221 -7.75 -4.92 14.67
C PHE A 221 -7.22 -6.31 15.01
N VAL A 222 -8.15 -7.26 15.09
CA VAL A 222 -7.87 -8.70 15.10
C VAL A 222 -8.80 -9.35 14.09
N ASP A 223 -8.26 -10.16 13.18
CA ASP A 223 -8.99 -10.83 12.12
C ASP A 223 -8.74 -12.35 12.15
N ASP A 224 -9.79 -13.12 12.40
CA ASP A 224 -9.76 -14.58 12.47
C ASP A 224 -9.77 -15.19 11.05
N LEU A 225 -8.75 -15.99 10.75
CA LEU A 225 -8.58 -16.67 9.47
C LEU A 225 -9.40 -17.97 9.38
N LYS A 226 -9.73 -18.61 10.51
CA LYS A 226 -10.45 -19.89 10.59
C LYS A 226 -11.96 -19.74 10.38
N ARG A 227 -12.56 -18.61 10.75
CA ARG A 227 -14.02 -18.39 10.70
C ARG A 227 -14.60 -18.16 9.30
N ARG A 228 -13.86 -18.44 8.23
CA ARG A 228 -14.23 -17.99 6.90
C ARG A 228 -15.00 -19.05 6.14
N LYS A 229 -16.29 -18.76 5.89
CA LYS A 229 -17.02 -19.36 4.79
C LYS A 229 -16.22 -19.14 3.51
N PRO A 230 -16.19 -20.12 2.57
CA PRO A 230 -15.66 -19.89 1.24
C PRO A 230 -16.22 -18.57 0.71
N LEU A 231 -15.38 -17.78 0.03
CA LEU A 231 -15.89 -16.70 -0.81
C LEU A 231 -17.00 -17.33 -1.64
N LEU A 232 -18.26 -16.93 -1.40
CA LEU A 232 -19.32 -17.20 -2.34
C LEU A 232 -18.76 -16.72 -3.66
N THR A 233 -18.49 -17.66 -4.56
CA THR A 233 -18.30 -17.37 -5.97
C THR A 233 -19.58 -16.66 -6.38
N VAL A 234 -19.55 -15.33 -6.34
CA VAL A 234 -20.64 -14.52 -6.85
C VAL A 234 -20.75 -14.94 -8.31
N ASP A 235 -21.89 -15.55 -8.64
CA ASP A 235 -22.21 -16.05 -9.96
C ASP A 235 -21.80 -15.00 -11.00
N SER A 236 -20.84 -15.35 -11.86
CA SER A 236 -20.27 -14.52 -12.93
C SER A 236 -21.32 -14.00 -13.93
N LYS A 237 -22.58 -14.39 -13.76
CA LYS A 237 -23.75 -13.89 -14.50
C LYS A 237 -24.23 -12.52 -14.02
N ILE A 238 -24.15 -12.18 -12.73
CA ILE A 238 -24.70 -10.92 -12.21
C ILE A 238 -23.80 -9.72 -12.57
N ASP A 239 -22.48 -9.90 -12.47
CA ASP A 239 -21.52 -8.85 -12.83
C ASP A 239 -21.49 -8.58 -14.34
N ASN A 240 -21.66 -9.61 -15.17
CA ASN A 240 -21.80 -9.43 -16.64
C ASN A 240 -23.09 -8.69 -17.03
N LEU A 241 -24.17 -8.86 -16.26
CA LEU A 241 -25.43 -8.14 -16.48
C LEU A 241 -25.34 -6.67 -16.06
N LEU A 242 -24.66 -6.37 -14.96
CA LEU A 242 -24.44 -4.99 -14.48
C LEU A 242 -23.41 -4.24 -15.32
N ALA A 243 -22.34 -4.90 -15.76
CA ALA A 243 -21.35 -4.32 -16.67
C ALA A 243 -21.96 -4.01 -18.05
N ASN A 244 -22.77 -4.92 -18.61
CA ASN A 244 -23.47 -4.67 -19.87
C ASN A 244 -24.53 -3.57 -19.78
N LYS A 245 -25.25 -3.45 -18.65
CA LYS A 245 -26.19 -2.33 -18.43
C LYS A 245 -25.47 -0.99 -18.31
N LYS A 246 -24.33 -0.92 -17.60
CA LYS A 246 -23.53 0.32 -17.49
C LYS A 246 -22.87 0.69 -18.82
N ALA A 247 -22.33 -0.27 -19.57
CA ALA A 247 -21.75 -0.02 -20.89
C ALA A 247 -22.80 0.48 -21.90
N ARG A 248 -24.01 -0.09 -21.90
CA ARG A 248 -25.14 0.42 -22.73
C ARG A 248 -25.60 1.81 -22.31
N ALA A 249 -25.62 2.13 -21.01
CA ALA A 249 -25.99 3.47 -20.54
C ALA A 249 -24.96 4.54 -20.94
N ILE A 250 -23.66 4.21 -20.89
CA ILE A 250 -22.58 5.11 -21.31
C ILE A 250 -22.59 5.33 -22.82
N LEU A 251 -22.76 4.26 -23.62
CA LEU A 251 -22.87 4.36 -25.08
C LEU A 251 -24.11 5.14 -25.53
N ASN A 252 -25.26 4.95 -24.88
CA ASN A 252 -26.48 5.69 -25.21
C ASN A 252 -26.40 7.18 -24.82
N ASN A 253 -25.68 7.52 -23.75
CA ASN A 253 -25.46 8.92 -23.38
C ASN A 253 -24.41 9.62 -24.27
N HIS A 254 -23.40 8.89 -24.76
CA HIS A 254 -22.45 9.42 -25.75
C HIS A 254 -23.07 9.59 -27.15
N ALA A 255 -23.97 8.69 -27.57
CA ALA A 255 -24.68 8.82 -28.84
C ALA A 255 -25.65 10.02 -28.85
N LYS A 256 -26.20 10.39 -27.69
CA LYS A 256 -27.04 11.59 -27.55
C LYS A 256 -26.24 12.90 -27.62
N PHE A 257 -24.99 12.89 -27.16
CA PHE A 257 -24.12 14.07 -27.19
C PHE A 257 -23.52 14.38 -28.57
N LEU A 258 -23.56 13.43 -29.50
CA LEU A 258 -23.05 13.61 -30.87
C LEU A 258 -24.13 14.02 -31.89
N ILE A 259 -25.41 14.06 -31.49
CA ILE A 259 -26.53 14.45 -32.37
C ILE A 259 -27.00 15.90 -32.11
N ASP A 260 -26.62 16.50 -30.97
CA ASP A 260 -26.98 17.88 -30.60
C ASP A 260 -25.75 18.80 -30.49
N LEU A 261 -24.96 18.91 -31.56
CA LEU A 261 -24.04 20.03 -31.78
C LEU A 261 -24.41 20.71 -33.11
N PRO A 262 -24.62 22.05 -33.14
CA PRO A 262 -24.80 22.80 -34.38
C PRO A 262 -23.52 22.82 -35.24
#